data_AF-A0A7Y5J760-F1
#
_entry.id   AF-A0A7Y5J760-F1
#
_cell.length_a   1.000
_cell.length_b   1.000
_cell.length_c   1.000
_cell.angle_alpha   90.00
_cell.angle_beta   90.00
_cell.angle_gamma   90.00
#
_symmetry.space_group_name_H-M   'P 1'
#
loop_
_entity.id
_entity.type
_entity.pdbx_description
1 polymer ?
#
loop_
_entity_poly.entity_id
_entity_poly.type
_entity_poly.pdbx_seq_one_letter_code
_entity_poly.pdbx_strand_id
1 'polypeptide(L)'
;MKTFLMSVLIFLMMLFTFSSCEKTFFEPEPADNPVAVFEHLWTSFNANYGPFEERGINWDQTYAQFRPQINENTTEEVLYDVLTQMLATLDDGHVNLAAPGRPVFRSNTWFRERTDDSLFNLNVVKQFYLAQDFEGGDEEAYVEGLIGNDVAYVWFDYVADNWSVLKDILKKYENKKGLIVDLRHNQGGDFTYAFANMGRLTNEKRLIFSSKTKNGPGLNDFTDWHSWYLDPAGTFWDKKIVVLIDRYTIS
;
A
#
# COMPACT_ATOMS: atom_id res chain seq x y z
N MET A 1 45.98 11.46 44.91
CA MET A 1 44.63 11.32 45.51
C MET A 1 43.59 12.27 44.90
N LYS A 2 43.83 13.60 44.86
CA LYS A 2 42.85 14.55 44.28
C LYS A 2 42.51 14.32 42.80
N THR A 3 43.49 13.99 41.96
CA THR A 3 43.28 13.71 40.53
C THR A 3 42.48 12.42 40.28
N PHE A 4 42.73 11.37 41.07
CA PHE A 4 41.99 10.11 40.99
C PHE A 4 40.52 10.28 41.39
N LEU A 5 40.24 11.04 42.47
CA LEU A 5 38.87 11.35 42.89
C LEU A 5 38.11 12.17 41.83
N MET A 6 38.80 13.09 41.15
CA MET A 6 38.21 13.93 40.10
C MET A 6 37.90 13.12 38.83
N SER A 7 38.78 12.19 38.44
CA SER A 7 38.51 11.27 37.33
C SER A 7 37.35 10.32 37.62
N VAL A 8 37.21 9.83 38.85
CA VAL A 8 36.07 8.98 39.26
C VAL A 8 34.75 9.77 39.26
N LEU A 9 34.77 11.03 39.72
CA LEU A 9 33.57 11.89 39.68
C LEU A 9 33.13 12.19 38.24
N ILE A 10 34.07 12.47 37.34
CA ILE A 10 33.78 12.73 35.91
C ILE A 10 33.24 11.47 35.23
N PHE A 11 33.78 10.29 35.55
CA PHE A 11 33.29 9.02 35.03
C PHE A 11 31.90 8.68 35.55
N LEU A 12 31.61 8.92 36.84
CA LEU A 12 30.26 8.77 37.39
C LEU A 12 29.26 9.73 36.75
N MET A 13 29.66 10.98 36.47
CA MET A 13 28.80 11.99 35.86
C MET A 13 28.50 11.69 34.38
N MET A 14 29.43 11.08 33.64
CA MET A 14 29.18 10.57 32.27
C MET A 14 28.27 9.34 32.24
N LEU A 15 28.29 8.49 33.28
CA LEU A 15 27.37 7.34 33.37
C LEU A 15 25.91 7.76 33.56
N PHE A 16 25.63 8.95 34.10
CA PHE A 16 24.27 9.48 34.25
C PHE A 16 23.73 10.19 32.99
N THR A 17 24.56 10.50 32.01
CA THR A 17 24.10 11.19 30.78
C THR A 17 23.57 10.25 29.69
N PHE A 18 23.76 8.93 29.82
CA PHE A 18 23.33 7.96 28.81
C PHE A 18 21.94 7.35 29.04
N SER A 19 21.27 7.62 30.16
CA SER A 19 19.96 7.02 30.47
C SER A 19 18.75 7.93 30.20
N SER A 20 18.94 9.10 29.56
CA SER A 20 17.89 10.13 29.46
C SER A 20 17.37 10.41 28.04
N CYS A 21 17.87 9.76 27.00
CA CYS A 21 17.44 10.05 25.62
C CYS A 21 16.23 9.24 25.12
N GLU A 22 15.83 8.18 25.81
CA GLU A 22 14.76 7.30 25.31
C GLU A 22 13.36 7.95 25.46
N LYS A 23 13.14 8.74 26.52
CA LYS A 23 11.81 9.31 26.85
C LYS A 23 11.47 10.64 26.18
N THR A 24 12.40 11.27 25.48
CA THR A 24 12.16 12.58 24.83
C THR A 24 11.75 12.45 23.36
N PHE A 25 11.93 11.27 22.75
CA PHE A 25 11.63 11.04 21.34
C PHE A 25 10.50 10.04 21.08
N PHE A 26 10.12 9.25 22.10
CA PHE A 26 9.04 8.28 21.99
C PHE A 26 7.89 8.68 22.91
N GLU A 27 6.69 8.74 22.35
CA GLU A 27 5.49 8.78 23.17
C GLU A 27 5.42 7.50 24.02
N PRO A 28 4.94 7.59 25.27
CA PRO A 28 4.76 6.39 26.09
C PRO A 28 3.85 5.41 25.37
N GLU A 29 4.19 4.12 25.44
CA GLU A 29 3.33 3.06 24.93
C GLU A 29 1.90 3.24 25.48
N PRO A 30 0.87 3.18 24.62
CA PRO A 30 -0.50 3.32 25.07
C PRO A 30 -0.84 2.20 26.05
N ALA A 31 -1.69 2.51 27.03
CA ALA A 31 -2.21 1.50 27.93
C ALA A 31 -2.98 0.42 27.14
N ASP A 32 -2.94 -0.81 27.63
CA ASP A 32 -3.47 -2.00 26.96
C ASP A 32 -4.90 -2.37 27.39
N ASN A 33 -5.53 -1.55 28.24
CA ASN A 33 -6.93 -1.74 28.61
C ASN A 33 -7.87 -1.41 27.43
N PRO A 34 -9.09 -1.96 27.40
CA PRO A 34 -9.99 -1.83 26.25
C PRO A 34 -10.32 -0.39 25.86
N VAL A 35 -10.48 0.50 26.85
CA VAL A 35 -10.75 1.91 26.61
C VAL A 35 -9.55 2.55 25.93
N ALA A 36 -8.36 2.38 26.48
CA ALA A 36 -7.14 2.97 25.93
C ALA A 36 -6.84 2.50 24.49
N VAL A 37 -7.04 1.20 24.20
CA VAL A 37 -6.88 0.67 22.84
C VAL A 37 -7.88 1.30 21.87
N PHE A 38 -9.15 1.43 22.25
CA PHE A 38 -10.17 2.09 21.43
C PHE A 38 -9.81 3.56 21.16
N GLU A 39 -9.48 4.32 22.20
CA GLU A 39 -9.13 5.74 22.10
C GLU A 39 -7.91 5.95 21.21
N HIS A 40 -6.89 5.10 21.38
CA HIS A 40 -5.67 5.16 20.59
C HIS A 40 -5.94 4.89 19.11
N LEU A 41 -6.71 3.84 18.79
CA LEU A 41 -7.05 3.53 17.40
C LEU A 41 -7.86 4.67 16.77
N TRP A 42 -8.90 5.14 17.45
CA TRP A 42 -9.74 6.21 16.90
C TRP A 42 -8.94 7.50 16.67
N THR A 43 -8.14 7.91 17.66
CA THR A 43 -7.31 9.12 17.59
C THR A 43 -6.25 9.00 16.49
N SER A 44 -5.63 7.82 16.34
CA SER A 44 -4.65 7.57 15.29
C SER A 44 -5.25 7.72 13.90
N PHE A 45 -6.45 7.18 13.67
CA PHE A 45 -7.16 7.38 12.41
C PHE A 45 -7.55 8.84 12.22
N ASN A 46 -8.06 9.51 13.25
CA ASN A 46 -8.45 10.92 13.17
C ASN A 46 -7.28 11.83 12.74
N ALA A 47 -6.08 11.56 13.25
CA ALA A 47 -4.89 12.35 12.96
C ALA A 47 -4.23 12.00 11.61
N ASN A 48 -4.26 10.73 11.19
CA ASN A 48 -3.39 10.25 10.10
C ASN A 48 -4.15 9.77 8.86
N TYR A 49 -5.41 9.37 8.99
CA TYR A 49 -6.18 8.87 7.86
C TYR A 49 -6.60 10.04 6.97
N GLY A 50 -6.07 10.07 5.75
CA GLY A 50 -6.34 11.13 4.78
C GLY A 50 -7.74 11.09 4.18
N PRO A 51 -8.21 9.94 3.64
CA PRO A 51 -9.38 9.90 2.76
C PRO A 51 -10.78 10.04 3.40
N PHE A 52 -10.91 10.65 4.58
CA PHE A 52 -12.24 10.80 5.22
C PHE A 52 -13.22 11.57 4.34
N GLU A 53 -12.79 12.71 3.79
CA GLU A 53 -13.63 13.57 2.95
C GLU A 53 -13.99 12.86 1.64
N GLU A 54 -12.99 12.28 0.96
CA GLU A 54 -13.15 11.59 -0.31
C GLU A 54 -14.07 10.36 -0.19
N ARG A 55 -14.16 9.76 1.00
CA ARG A 55 -15.06 8.63 1.30
C ARG A 55 -16.39 9.06 1.92
N GLY A 56 -16.59 10.35 2.18
CA GLY A 56 -17.81 10.85 2.83
C GLY A 56 -18.00 10.35 4.26
N ILE A 57 -16.91 10.08 4.98
CA ILE A 57 -16.94 9.53 6.33
C ILE A 57 -16.81 10.66 7.36
N ASN A 58 -17.76 10.70 8.29
CA ASN A 58 -17.66 11.53 9.48
C ASN A 58 -17.07 10.70 10.62
N TRP A 59 -15.79 10.88 10.90
CA TRP A 59 -15.08 10.10 11.91
C TRP A 59 -15.49 10.43 13.36
N ASP A 60 -15.98 11.65 13.63
CA ASP A 60 -16.58 11.97 14.93
C ASP A 60 -17.90 11.23 15.16
N GLN A 61 -18.66 11.00 14.09
CA GLN A 61 -19.88 10.21 14.16
C GLN A 61 -19.59 8.73 14.43
N THR A 62 -18.51 8.17 13.84
CA THR A 62 -18.09 6.80 14.17
C THR A 62 -17.68 6.70 15.64
N TYR A 63 -16.97 7.70 16.17
CA TYR A 63 -16.67 7.76 17.62
C TYR A 63 -17.94 7.70 18.47
N ALA A 64 -18.90 8.59 18.19
CA ALA A 64 -20.14 8.69 18.95
C ALA A 64 -20.96 7.38 18.91
N GLN A 65 -20.86 6.63 17.81
CA GLN A 65 -21.53 5.34 17.64
C GLN A 65 -20.85 4.20 18.40
N PHE A 66 -19.52 4.11 18.34
CA PHE A 66 -18.79 2.93 18.84
C PHE A 66 -18.24 3.11 20.25
N ARG A 67 -17.85 4.33 20.65
CA ARG A 67 -17.25 4.60 21.96
C ARG A 67 -18.11 4.13 23.14
N PRO A 68 -19.45 4.32 23.18
CA PRO A 68 -20.29 3.89 24.30
C PRO A 68 -20.33 2.36 24.52
N GLN A 69 -19.86 1.57 23.56
CA GLN A 69 -19.85 0.11 23.62
C GLN A 69 -18.64 -0.43 24.41
N ILE A 70 -17.67 0.43 24.73
CA ILE A 70 -16.40 0.06 25.40
C ILE A 70 -16.33 0.63 26.81
N ASN A 71 -15.99 -0.21 27.78
CA ASN A 71 -15.69 0.17 29.17
C ASN A 71 -14.54 -0.69 29.74
N GLU A 72 -14.13 -0.42 30.97
CA GLU A 72 -13.01 -1.11 31.64
C GLU A 72 -13.17 -2.63 31.76
N ASN A 73 -14.41 -3.15 31.72
CA ASN A 73 -14.70 -4.58 31.81
C ASN A 73 -14.95 -5.23 30.44
N THR A 74 -14.78 -4.50 29.33
CA THR A 74 -14.93 -5.05 27.99
C THR A 74 -13.90 -6.15 27.75
N THR A 75 -14.33 -7.30 27.23
CA THR A 75 -13.43 -8.41 26.90
C THR A 75 -12.69 -8.15 25.59
N GLU A 76 -11.57 -8.84 25.38
CA GLU A 76 -10.81 -8.76 24.13
C GLU A 76 -11.65 -9.11 22.89
N GLU A 77 -12.54 -10.10 23.00
CA GLU A 77 -13.46 -10.47 21.91
C GLU A 77 -14.40 -9.31 21.55
N VAL A 78 -15.06 -8.71 22.55
CA VAL A 78 -15.99 -7.60 22.32
C VAL A 78 -15.24 -6.36 21.82
N LEU A 79 -14.05 -6.10 22.33
CA LEU A 79 -13.19 -5.03 21.83
C LEU A 79 -12.88 -5.24 20.35
N TYR A 80 -12.39 -6.42 19.97
CA TYR A 80 -12.06 -6.75 18.58
C TYR A 80 -13.27 -6.59 17.64
N ASP A 81 -14.44 -7.08 18.05
CA ASP A 81 -15.67 -6.97 17.26
C ASP A 81 -16.10 -5.51 17.05
N VAL A 82 -15.99 -4.67 18.08
CA VAL A 82 -16.31 -3.23 17.98
C VAL A 82 -15.30 -2.52 17.07
N LEU A 83 -14.00 -2.79 17.22
CA LEU A 83 -12.96 -2.16 16.40
C LEU A 83 -13.10 -2.53 14.92
N THR A 84 -13.35 -3.80 14.61
CA THR A 84 -13.54 -4.26 13.23
C THR A 84 -14.81 -3.69 12.61
N GLN A 85 -15.92 -3.60 13.34
CA GLN A 85 -17.14 -2.93 12.86
C GLN A 85 -16.92 -1.44 12.60
N MET A 86 -16.16 -0.76 13.46
CA MET A 86 -15.81 0.64 13.26
C MET A 86 -14.95 0.83 12.01
N LEU A 87 -13.89 0.02 11.84
CA LEU A 87 -13.03 0.08 10.66
C LEU A 87 -13.74 -0.36 9.38
N ALA A 88 -14.73 -1.24 9.45
CA ALA A 88 -15.54 -1.65 8.29
C ALA A 88 -16.26 -0.46 7.64
N THR A 89 -16.58 0.58 8.40
CA THR A 89 -17.26 1.78 7.88
C THR A 89 -16.44 2.55 6.85
N LEU A 90 -15.12 2.35 6.82
CA LEU A 90 -14.21 3.01 5.88
C LEU A 90 -14.26 2.37 4.48
N ASP A 91 -14.65 1.09 4.39
CA ASP A 91 -14.64 0.27 3.16
C ASP A 91 -13.35 0.44 2.33
N ASP A 92 -12.21 0.44 3.02
CA ASP A 92 -10.89 0.77 2.46
C ASP A 92 -10.00 -0.47 2.30
N GLY A 93 -9.44 -0.67 1.11
CA GLY A 93 -8.58 -1.82 0.79
C GLY A 93 -7.23 -1.77 1.50
N HIS A 94 -6.84 -0.59 1.97
CA HIS A 94 -5.59 -0.34 2.69
C HIS A 94 -5.73 -0.34 4.20
N VAL A 95 -6.96 -0.40 4.70
CA VAL A 95 -7.22 -0.47 6.13
C VAL A 95 -7.39 -1.91 6.56
N ASN A 96 -6.44 -2.37 7.39
CA ASN A 96 -6.42 -3.71 7.93
C ASN A 96 -6.22 -3.66 9.45
N LEU A 97 -6.76 -4.64 10.16
CA LEU A 97 -6.52 -4.83 11.59
C LEU A 97 -5.92 -6.22 11.82
N ALA A 98 -4.69 -6.23 12.32
CA ALA A 98 -4.03 -7.45 12.78
C ALA A 98 -4.10 -7.51 14.30
N ALA A 99 -4.42 -8.69 14.84
CA ALA A 99 -4.48 -8.95 16.27
C ALA A 99 -3.90 -10.35 16.56
N PRO A 100 -3.23 -10.55 17.71
CA PRO A 100 -2.65 -11.85 18.05
C PRO A 100 -3.67 -12.99 17.99
N GLY A 101 -3.30 -14.10 17.36
CA GLY A 101 -4.15 -15.29 17.24
C GLY A 101 -5.38 -15.14 16.33
N ARG A 102 -5.51 -14.04 15.59
CA ARG A 102 -6.65 -13.78 14.70
C ARG A 102 -6.23 -13.62 13.24
N PRO A 103 -7.10 -13.99 12.28
CA PRO A 103 -6.93 -13.57 10.90
C PRO A 103 -6.88 -12.04 10.78
N VAL A 104 -6.16 -11.54 9.78
CA VAL A 104 -6.15 -10.12 9.45
C VAL A 104 -7.54 -9.72 8.98
N PHE A 105 -8.17 -8.77 9.68
CA PHE A 105 -9.41 -8.16 9.23
C PHE A 105 -9.10 -7.13 8.15
N ARG A 106 -9.92 -7.10 7.10
CA ARG A 106 -9.84 -6.12 6.00
C ARG A 106 -11.09 -5.25 6.00
N SER A 107 -10.90 -3.93 5.94
CA SER A 107 -12.00 -2.96 5.96
C SER A 107 -12.83 -3.01 4.67
N ASN A 108 -12.19 -3.10 3.50
CA ASN A 108 -12.92 -3.23 2.24
C ASN A 108 -13.63 -4.58 2.10
N THR A 109 -14.88 -4.50 1.66
CA THR A 109 -15.79 -5.65 1.55
C THR A 109 -15.35 -6.66 0.49
N TRP A 110 -14.87 -6.23 -0.69
CA TRP A 110 -14.41 -7.17 -1.74
C TRP A 110 -13.16 -7.95 -1.31
N PHE A 111 -12.25 -7.31 -0.58
CA PHE A 111 -11.08 -7.98 -0.03
C PHE A 111 -11.44 -8.91 1.12
N ARG A 112 -12.38 -8.51 2.00
CA ARG A 112 -12.83 -9.31 3.13
C ARG A 112 -13.65 -10.54 2.71
N GLU A 113 -14.53 -10.38 1.73
CA GLU A 113 -15.47 -11.42 1.27
C GLU A 113 -14.97 -12.21 0.06
N ARG A 114 -13.84 -11.79 -0.53
CA ARG A 114 -13.26 -12.38 -1.76
C ARG A 114 -14.25 -12.42 -2.93
N THR A 115 -15.07 -11.37 -3.08
CA THR A 115 -16.03 -11.23 -4.17
C THR A 115 -15.33 -11.16 -5.53
N ASP A 116 -15.81 -11.93 -6.51
CA ASP A 116 -15.25 -11.98 -7.88
C ASP A 116 -13.79 -12.44 -8.00
N ASP A 117 -13.17 -12.91 -6.91
CA ASP A 117 -11.79 -13.38 -6.88
C ASP A 117 -11.52 -14.50 -7.88
N SER A 118 -12.52 -15.37 -8.12
CA SER A 118 -12.43 -16.48 -9.04
C SER A 118 -12.54 -16.10 -10.52
N LEU A 119 -12.82 -14.83 -10.85
CA LEU A 119 -12.92 -14.36 -12.24
C LEU A 119 -11.55 -14.26 -12.94
N PHE A 120 -10.46 -14.27 -12.18
CA PHE A 120 -9.11 -14.32 -12.71
C PHE A 120 -8.37 -15.55 -12.23
N ASN A 121 -7.61 -16.16 -13.15
CA ASN A 121 -6.69 -17.23 -12.84
C ASN A 121 -5.56 -17.21 -13.87
N LEU A 122 -4.34 -16.90 -13.42
CA LEU A 122 -3.17 -16.81 -14.28
C LEU A 122 -2.89 -18.13 -15.03
N ASN A 123 -3.16 -19.29 -14.41
CA ASN A 123 -2.97 -20.58 -15.07
C ASN A 123 -3.91 -20.77 -16.26
N VAL A 124 -5.13 -20.22 -16.22
CA VAL A 124 -6.05 -20.22 -17.38
C VAL A 124 -5.45 -19.37 -18.50
N VAL A 125 -4.85 -18.21 -18.20
CA VAL A 125 -4.18 -17.38 -19.19
C VAL A 125 -3.00 -18.14 -19.83
N LYS A 126 -2.11 -18.69 -19.01
CA LYS A 126 -0.94 -19.46 -19.46
C LYS A 126 -1.33 -20.66 -20.33
N GLN A 127 -2.37 -21.40 -19.93
CA GLN A 127 -2.76 -22.63 -20.61
C GLN A 127 -3.53 -22.40 -21.91
N PHE A 128 -4.38 -21.38 -21.97
CA PHE A 128 -5.36 -21.24 -23.07
C PHE A 128 -5.16 -20.00 -23.95
N TYR A 129 -4.40 -19.00 -23.51
CA TYR A 129 -4.24 -17.74 -24.25
C TYR A 129 -2.81 -17.51 -24.74
N LEU A 130 -1.80 -17.90 -23.97
CA LEU A 130 -0.40 -17.72 -24.34
C LEU A 130 0.12 -18.83 -25.26
N ALA A 131 1.01 -18.46 -26.18
CA ALA A 131 1.86 -19.40 -26.90
C ALA A 131 2.73 -20.22 -25.92
N GLN A 132 3.15 -21.42 -26.34
CA GLN A 132 3.83 -22.39 -25.47
C GLN A 132 5.20 -21.93 -24.94
N ASP A 133 5.78 -20.90 -25.55
CA ASP A 133 7.08 -20.30 -25.24
C ASP A 133 6.97 -19.03 -24.39
N PHE A 134 5.92 -18.92 -23.57
CA PHE A 134 5.84 -17.84 -22.58
C PHE A 134 6.98 -17.93 -21.56
N GLU A 135 7.43 -16.78 -21.08
CA GLU A 135 8.53 -16.63 -20.11
C GLU A 135 7.99 -15.93 -18.86
N GLY A 136 8.73 -15.98 -17.75
CA GLY A 136 8.35 -15.30 -16.53
C GLY A 136 9.53 -15.04 -15.61
N GLY A 137 9.34 -14.13 -14.66
CA GLY A 137 10.31 -13.83 -13.62
C GLY A 137 10.35 -14.89 -12.51
N ASP A 138 11.36 -14.79 -11.66
CA ASP A 138 11.45 -15.60 -10.44
C ASP A 138 10.17 -15.43 -9.60
N GLU A 139 9.71 -16.54 -9.00
CA GLU A 139 8.47 -16.59 -8.20
C GLU A 139 7.23 -16.03 -8.91
N GLU A 140 7.21 -16.07 -10.25
CA GLU A 140 6.14 -15.50 -11.08
C GLU A 140 5.94 -13.99 -10.88
N ALA A 141 6.99 -13.24 -10.56
CA ALA A 141 6.94 -11.77 -10.46
C ALA A 141 6.37 -11.07 -11.71
N TYR A 142 6.51 -11.72 -12.87
CA TYR A 142 5.81 -11.38 -14.11
C TYR A 142 5.69 -12.62 -15.00
N VAL A 143 4.76 -12.58 -15.97
CA VAL A 143 4.64 -13.58 -17.05
C VAL A 143 4.43 -12.86 -18.37
N GLU A 144 5.25 -13.13 -19.38
CA GLU A 144 5.17 -12.56 -20.71
C GLU A 144 4.98 -13.61 -21.80
N GLY A 145 4.37 -13.23 -22.92
CA GLY A 145 4.26 -14.12 -24.07
C GLY A 145 3.47 -13.51 -25.22
N LEU A 146 3.01 -14.37 -26.13
CA LEU A 146 2.21 -13.96 -27.28
C LEU A 146 0.79 -14.55 -27.22
N ILE A 147 -0.20 -13.72 -27.51
CA ILE A 147 -1.57 -14.14 -27.80
C ILE A 147 -1.77 -14.15 -29.31
N GLY A 148 -2.13 -15.31 -29.86
CA GLY A 148 -2.37 -15.49 -31.30
C GLY A 148 -1.17 -15.12 -32.18
N ASN A 149 0.06 -15.21 -31.66
CA ASN A 149 1.35 -14.82 -32.29
C ASN A 149 1.53 -13.33 -32.65
N ASP A 150 0.48 -12.53 -32.52
CA ASP A 150 0.41 -11.15 -33.04
C ASP A 150 0.36 -10.09 -31.94
N VAL A 151 -0.03 -10.45 -30.71
CA VAL A 151 -0.20 -9.51 -29.60
C VAL A 151 0.73 -9.89 -28.47
N ALA A 152 1.60 -8.96 -28.06
CA ALA A 152 2.42 -9.12 -26.88
C ALA A 152 1.54 -9.05 -25.63
N TYR A 153 1.83 -9.89 -24.65
CA TYR A 153 1.17 -9.93 -23.36
C TYR A 153 2.24 -9.88 -22.27
N VAL A 154 1.97 -9.12 -21.22
CA VAL A 154 2.71 -9.17 -19.96
C VAL A 154 1.74 -9.04 -18.79
N TRP A 155 1.85 -9.92 -17.82
CA TRP A 155 1.22 -9.82 -16.51
C TRP A 155 2.27 -9.52 -15.45
N PHE A 156 1.95 -8.63 -14.52
CA PHE A 156 2.80 -8.31 -13.37
C PHE A 156 2.06 -8.65 -12.08
N ASP A 157 2.69 -9.40 -11.17
CA ASP A 157 2.11 -9.74 -9.88
C ASP A 157 2.09 -8.56 -8.89
N TYR A 158 3.12 -7.72 -8.95
CA TYR A 158 3.31 -6.56 -8.09
C TYR A 158 4.08 -5.45 -8.81
N VAL A 159 4.35 -4.35 -8.12
CA VAL A 159 5.13 -3.22 -8.61
C VAL A 159 6.40 -3.06 -7.79
N ALA A 160 7.52 -3.56 -8.32
CA ALA A 160 8.87 -3.28 -7.85
C ALA A 160 9.87 -3.39 -9.02
N ASP A 161 11.06 -3.92 -8.78
CA ASP A 161 12.12 -4.11 -9.76
C ASP A 161 11.73 -4.97 -10.97
N ASN A 162 10.74 -5.87 -10.81
CA ASN A 162 10.12 -6.64 -11.89
C ASN A 162 9.63 -5.79 -13.07
N TRP A 163 9.24 -4.53 -12.86
CA TRP A 163 8.81 -3.63 -13.96
C TRP A 163 9.93 -3.23 -14.92
N SER A 164 11.19 -3.41 -14.54
CA SER A 164 12.35 -3.09 -15.38
C SER A 164 12.39 -3.92 -16.67
N VAL A 165 11.78 -5.11 -16.67
CA VAL A 165 11.67 -6.00 -17.85
C VAL A 165 10.83 -5.40 -18.99
N LEU A 166 9.97 -4.42 -18.72
CA LEU A 166 9.12 -3.79 -19.72
C LEU A 166 9.94 -3.29 -20.92
N LYS A 167 11.12 -2.71 -20.68
CA LYS A 167 12.03 -2.27 -21.75
C LYS A 167 12.38 -3.41 -22.71
N ASP A 168 12.69 -4.58 -22.16
CA ASP A 168 13.16 -5.72 -22.93
C ASP A 168 11.99 -6.41 -23.64
N ILE A 169 10.81 -6.47 -23.02
CA ILE A 169 9.54 -6.91 -23.63
C ILE A 169 9.19 -6.07 -24.86
N LEU A 170 9.18 -4.74 -24.72
CA LEU A 170 8.84 -3.83 -25.81
C LEU A 170 9.79 -4.00 -27.00
N LYS A 171 11.07 -4.25 -26.73
CA LYS A 171 12.07 -4.54 -27.77
C LYS A 171 11.86 -5.91 -28.40
N LYS A 172 11.67 -6.97 -27.59
CA LYS A 172 11.46 -8.35 -28.03
C LYS A 172 10.26 -8.46 -28.98
N TYR A 173 9.20 -7.70 -28.70
CA TYR A 173 7.95 -7.73 -29.45
C TYR A 173 7.74 -6.49 -30.35
N GLU A 174 8.81 -5.80 -30.74
CA GLU A 174 8.76 -4.58 -31.57
C GLU A 174 8.14 -4.77 -32.97
N ASN A 175 7.88 -6.00 -33.41
CA ASN A 175 7.18 -6.30 -34.66
C ASN A 175 5.71 -6.74 -34.47
N LYS A 176 5.22 -6.83 -33.23
CA LYS A 176 3.85 -7.26 -32.89
C LYS A 176 2.82 -6.14 -33.08
N LYS A 177 1.54 -6.48 -33.17
CA LYS A 177 0.44 -5.53 -33.48
C LYS A 177 0.02 -4.66 -32.29
N GLY A 178 0.33 -5.08 -31.07
CA GLY A 178 -0.06 -4.39 -29.84
C GLY A 178 0.42 -5.11 -28.59
N LEU A 179 0.17 -4.50 -27.44
CA LEU A 179 0.56 -4.95 -26.11
C LEU A 179 -0.68 -5.03 -25.22
N ILE A 180 -0.80 -6.12 -24.45
CA ILE A 180 -1.69 -6.23 -23.31
C ILE A 180 -0.82 -6.19 -22.05
N VAL A 181 -1.08 -5.21 -21.18
CA VAL A 181 -0.51 -5.12 -19.84
C VAL A 181 -1.59 -5.57 -18.86
N ASP A 182 -1.42 -6.74 -18.27
CA ASP A 182 -2.37 -7.33 -17.34
C ASP A 182 -1.93 -7.07 -15.90
N LEU A 183 -2.71 -6.27 -15.19
CA LEU A 183 -2.52 -5.91 -13.79
C LEU A 183 -3.63 -6.50 -12.91
N ARG A 184 -4.43 -7.45 -13.42
CA ARG A 184 -5.40 -8.19 -12.62
C ARG A 184 -4.69 -8.90 -11.46
N HIS A 185 -5.25 -8.76 -10.26
CA HIS A 185 -4.62 -9.17 -8.99
C HIS A 185 -3.25 -8.56 -8.70
N ASN A 186 -2.83 -7.51 -9.40
CA ASN A 186 -1.57 -6.84 -9.07
C ASN A 186 -1.66 -6.18 -7.69
N GLN A 187 -0.74 -6.54 -6.80
CA GLN A 187 -0.78 -6.20 -5.38
C GLN A 187 -0.22 -4.80 -5.07
N GLY A 188 0.20 -4.05 -6.10
CA GLY A 188 0.80 -2.74 -5.93
C GLY A 188 2.25 -2.83 -5.49
N GLY A 189 2.73 -1.81 -4.79
CA GLY A 189 4.09 -1.73 -4.31
C GLY A 189 4.68 -0.33 -4.51
N ASP A 190 5.95 -0.26 -4.91
CA ASP A 190 6.61 1.01 -5.13
C ASP A 190 6.37 1.48 -6.57
N PHE A 191 5.40 2.39 -6.73
CA PHE A 191 5.02 2.93 -8.04
C PHE A 191 6.18 3.60 -8.79
N THR A 192 7.28 3.99 -8.12
CA THR A 192 8.42 4.64 -8.79
C THR A 192 9.10 3.72 -9.79
N TYR A 193 9.07 2.40 -9.58
CA TYR A 193 9.58 1.42 -10.56
C TYR A 193 8.72 1.40 -11.82
N ALA A 194 7.39 1.39 -11.70
CA ALA A 194 6.51 1.50 -12.86
C ALA A 194 6.71 2.84 -13.56
N PHE A 195 6.74 3.93 -12.79
CA PHE A 195 6.90 5.29 -13.29
C PHE A 195 8.18 5.48 -14.13
N ALA A 196 9.31 4.93 -13.67
CA ALA A 196 10.59 4.99 -14.39
C ALA A 196 10.59 4.25 -15.74
N ASN A 197 9.67 3.30 -15.93
CA ASN A 197 9.60 2.45 -17.13
C ASN A 197 8.51 2.90 -18.12
N MET A 198 7.43 3.52 -17.63
CA MET A 198 6.26 3.92 -18.43
C MET A 198 6.53 5.01 -19.49
N GLY A 199 7.64 5.74 -19.41
CA GLY A 199 7.97 6.77 -20.41
C GLY A 199 8.06 6.23 -21.85
N ARG A 200 8.22 4.91 -22.03
CA ARG A 200 8.22 4.21 -23.33
C ARG A 200 6.83 4.02 -23.90
N LEU A 201 5.78 4.27 -23.11
CA LEU A 201 4.37 4.09 -23.48
C LEU A 201 3.70 5.42 -23.85
N THR A 202 4.46 6.52 -23.89
CA THR A 202 3.95 7.84 -24.31
C THR A 202 4.93 8.56 -25.23
N ASN A 203 4.41 9.33 -26.17
CA ASN A 203 5.16 10.20 -27.09
C ASN A 203 5.05 11.69 -26.74
N GLU A 204 4.26 12.03 -25.71
CA GLU A 204 4.10 13.38 -25.19
C GLU A 204 4.07 13.38 -23.66
N LYS A 205 4.32 14.56 -23.08
CA LYS A 205 4.20 14.75 -21.63
C LYS A 205 2.74 14.61 -21.21
N ARG A 206 2.46 13.77 -20.22
CA ARG A 206 1.10 13.52 -19.69
C ARG A 206 1.04 13.78 -18.19
N LEU A 207 -0.01 14.46 -17.73
CA LEU A 207 -0.38 14.43 -16.31
C LEU A 207 -0.92 13.03 -16.00
N ILE A 208 -0.35 12.35 -15.01
CA ILE A 208 -0.80 10.99 -14.63
C ILE A 208 -1.72 11.00 -13.42
N PHE A 209 -1.35 11.70 -12.35
CA PHE A 209 -2.18 11.89 -11.16
C PHE A 209 -1.69 13.12 -10.39
N SER A 210 -2.47 13.53 -9.38
CA SER A 210 -2.02 14.51 -8.40
C SER A 210 -2.17 13.91 -7.00
N SER A 211 -1.29 14.27 -6.08
CA SER A 211 -1.29 13.81 -4.70
C SER A 211 -1.07 14.98 -3.74
N LYS A 212 -1.63 14.87 -2.54
CA LYS A 212 -1.31 15.72 -1.39
C LYS A 212 -1.05 14.81 -0.20
N THR A 213 -0.19 15.22 0.72
CA THR A 213 0.21 14.41 1.87
C THR A 213 -0.39 14.97 3.14
N LYS A 214 -1.01 14.12 3.96
CA LYS A 214 -1.42 14.46 5.32
C LYS A 214 -0.18 14.85 6.13
N ASN A 215 -0.10 16.09 6.61
CA ASN A 215 1.10 16.65 7.23
C ASN A 215 0.85 17.27 8.61
N GLY A 216 -0.33 17.03 9.20
CA GLY A 216 -0.69 17.45 10.54
C GLY A 216 -1.93 16.71 11.06
N PRO A 217 -2.24 16.85 12.36
CA PRO A 217 -3.33 16.13 13.01
C PRO A 217 -4.72 16.70 12.73
N GLY A 218 -4.84 17.95 12.26
CA GLY A 218 -6.12 18.55 11.91
C GLY A 218 -6.69 17.90 10.66
N LEU A 219 -8.02 17.72 10.58
CA LEU A 219 -8.69 16.97 9.50
C LEU A 219 -8.24 17.37 8.09
N ASN A 220 -7.98 18.65 7.87
CA ASN A 220 -7.60 19.21 6.57
C ASN A 220 -6.12 19.61 6.45
N ASP A 221 -5.26 19.16 7.37
CA ASP A 221 -3.82 19.42 7.36
C ASP A 221 -3.14 18.57 6.27
N PHE A 222 -3.23 19.05 5.03
CA PHE A 222 -2.55 18.48 3.87
C PHE A 222 -1.55 19.47 3.29
N THR A 223 -0.52 18.96 2.63
CA THR A 223 0.31 19.75 1.71
C THR A 223 -0.52 20.29 0.55
N ASP A 224 0.04 21.25 -0.19
CA ASP A 224 -0.46 21.60 -1.51
C ASP A 224 -0.46 20.38 -2.45
N TRP A 225 -1.31 20.42 -3.47
CA TRP A 225 -1.35 19.43 -4.53
C TRP A 225 -0.02 19.38 -5.29
N HIS A 226 0.55 18.19 -5.40
CA HIS A 226 1.66 17.88 -6.27
C HIS A 226 1.16 17.15 -7.51
N SER A 227 1.47 17.66 -8.70
CA SER A 227 1.09 17.03 -9.96
C SER A 227 2.24 16.19 -10.52
N TRP A 228 1.97 14.92 -10.75
CA TRP A 228 2.93 13.96 -11.32
C TRP A 228 2.77 13.92 -12.83
N TYR A 229 3.86 14.20 -13.54
CA TYR A 229 3.89 14.16 -15.00
C TYR A 229 4.79 13.03 -15.49
N LEU A 230 4.31 12.27 -16.46
CA LEU A 230 5.10 11.31 -17.21
C LEU A 230 5.64 11.98 -18.47
N ASP A 231 6.96 12.08 -18.58
CA ASP A 231 7.64 12.53 -19.80
C ASP A 231 8.01 11.32 -20.70
N PRO A 232 8.02 11.49 -22.03
CA PRO A 232 8.52 10.46 -22.95
C PRO A 232 9.97 10.09 -22.64
N ALA A 233 10.25 8.79 -22.59
CA ALA A 233 11.61 8.28 -22.33
C ALA A 233 11.85 6.93 -23.01
N GLY A 234 13.06 6.71 -23.52
CA GLY A 234 13.41 5.48 -24.25
C GLY A 234 12.73 5.38 -25.62
N THR A 235 12.67 4.16 -26.18
CA THR A 235 11.98 3.90 -27.45
C THR A 235 10.48 3.84 -27.23
N PHE A 236 9.73 4.69 -27.91
CA PHE A 236 8.27 4.74 -27.82
C PHE A 236 7.63 3.50 -28.48
N TRP A 237 6.72 2.86 -27.76
CA TRP A 237 5.82 1.83 -28.28
C TRP A 237 4.67 2.50 -29.04
N ASP A 238 4.78 2.54 -30.36
CA ASP A 238 3.86 3.25 -31.26
C ASP A 238 2.63 2.44 -31.69
N LYS A 239 2.31 1.35 -30.97
CA LYS A 239 1.17 0.47 -31.26
C LYS A 239 0.13 0.53 -30.17
N LYS A 240 -0.99 -0.16 -30.40
CA LYS A 240 -2.10 -0.25 -29.45
C LYS A 240 -1.67 -0.90 -28.14
N ILE A 241 -2.15 -0.35 -27.04
CA ILE A 241 -1.98 -0.88 -25.69
C ILE A 241 -3.38 -1.12 -25.11
N VAL A 242 -3.57 -2.27 -24.46
CA VAL A 242 -4.73 -2.59 -23.64
C VAL A 242 -4.24 -2.86 -22.22
N VAL A 243 -4.90 -2.31 -21.22
CA VAL A 243 -4.61 -2.58 -19.82
C VAL A 243 -5.77 -3.38 -19.23
N LEU A 244 -5.46 -4.50 -18.58
CA LEU A 244 -6.45 -5.30 -17.85
C LEU A 244 -6.27 -5.04 -16.35
N ILE A 245 -7.36 -4.77 -15.66
CA ILE A 245 -7.41 -4.54 -14.21
C ILE A 245 -8.65 -5.24 -13.65
N ASP A 246 -8.67 -5.49 -12.35
CA ASP A 246 -9.84 -5.99 -11.64
C ASP A 246 -9.98 -5.33 -10.25
N ARG A 247 -10.85 -5.90 -9.42
CA ARG A 247 -11.12 -5.41 -8.06
C ARG A 247 -9.92 -5.58 -7.11
N TYR A 248 -8.96 -6.42 -7.48
CA TYR A 248 -7.78 -6.76 -6.69
C TYR A 248 -6.52 -6.03 -7.15
N THR A 249 -6.56 -5.35 -8.31
CA THR A 249 -5.57 -4.35 -8.68
C THR A 249 -5.60 -3.18 -7.68
N ILE A 250 -4.58 -3.05 -6.83
CA ILE A 250 -4.57 -2.07 -5.74
C ILE A 250 -3.15 -1.57 -5.44
N SER A 251 -3.03 -0.34 -4.93
CA SER A 251 -1.86 0.17 -4.19
C SER A 251 -2.19 1.44 -3.44
#